data_AF-A0A932IZA7-F1
#
_entry.id   AF-A0A932IZA7-F1
#
_cell.length_a   1.000
_cell.length_b   1.000
_cell.length_c   1.000
_cell.angle_alpha   90.00
_cell.angle_beta   90.00
_cell.angle_gamma   90.00
#
_symmetry.space_group_name_H-M   'P 1'
#
loop_
_entity.id
_entity.type
_entity.pdbx_description
1 polymer ?
#
loop_
_entity_poly.entity_id
_entity_poly.type
_entity_poly.pdbx_seq_one_letter_code
_entity_poly.pdbx_strand_id
1 'polypeptide(L)'
;MEELDHTEIAQRLDQLTELSVELSKNRDMPVLLEHILRVAKAMTHADGGTLYRISEDKQFLCFHISINDSLNMYQGGISGQPIEIPPIPLYDEYGAKTLSSVAAYAA
;
A
#
# COMPACT_ATOMS: atom_id res chain seq x y z
N MET A 1 12.79 7.41 26.54
CA MET A 1 11.74 6.50 26.08
C MET A 1 10.45 7.26 26.31
N GLU A 2 9.90 7.85 25.26
CA GLU A 2 8.71 8.70 25.34
C GLU A 2 7.51 7.75 25.54
N GLU A 3 6.93 7.73 26.73
CA GLU A 3 5.70 6.99 26.99
C GLU A 3 4.60 7.59 26.11
N LEU A 4 4.04 6.77 25.21
CA LEU A 4 2.89 7.16 24.40
C LEU A 4 1.74 7.55 25.33
N ASP A 5 1.23 8.78 25.18
CA ASP A 5 0.09 9.29 25.94
C ASP A 5 -1.14 8.39 25.69
N HIS A 6 -1.83 7.99 26.77
CA HIS A 6 -2.99 7.11 26.69
C HIS A 6 -4.11 7.72 25.84
N THR A 7 -4.18 9.06 25.79
CA THR A 7 -5.09 9.82 24.94
C THR A 7 -4.79 9.59 23.46
N GLU A 8 -3.51 9.55 23.08
CA GLU A 8 -3.09 9.37 21.70
C GLU A 8 -3.32 7.92 21.23
N ILE A 9 -3.12 6.94 22.12
CA ILE A 9 -3.46 5.54 21.83
C ILE A 9 -4.96 5.37 21.59
N ALA A 10 -5.80 6.00 22.44
CA ALA A 10 -7.24 5.97 22.28
C ALA A 10 -7.68 6.62 20.96
N GLN A 11 -7.12 7.77 20.59
CA GLN A 11 -7.41 8.44 19.32
C GLN A 11 -7.03 7.57 18.11
N ARG A 12 -5.87 6.90 18.14
CA ARG A 12 -5.48 5.98 17.06
C ARG A 12 -6.40 4.77 16.95
N LEU A 13 -6.87 4.23 18.08
CA LEU A 13 -7.85 3.13 18.11
C LEU A 13 -9.21 3.56 17.56
N ASP A 14 -9.69 4.76 17.89
CA ASP A 14 -10.93 5.30 17.35
C ASP A 14 -10.83 5.51 15.83
N GLN A 15 -9.72 6.10 15.35
CA GLN A 15 -9.46 6.25 13.92
C GLN A 15 -9.47 4.89 13.21
N LEU A 16 -8.77 3.89 13.76
CA LEU A 16 -8.77 2.52 13.21
C LEU A 16 -10.17 1.89 13.18
N THR A 17 -10.99 2.14 14.19
CA THR A 17 -12.35 1.59 14.29
C THR A 17 -13.27 2.24 13.28
N GLU A 18 -13.25 3.57 13.16
CA GLU A 18 -14.03 4.33 12.18
C GLU A 18 -13.67 3.91 10.75
N LEU A 19 -12.37 3.80 10.49
CA LEU A 19 -11.84 3.25 9.24
C LEU A 19 -12.36 1.84 8.97
N SER A 20 -12.29 0.94 9.95
CA SER A 20 -12.78 -0.44 9.78
C SER A 20 -14.27 -0.48 9.41
N VAL A 21 -15.07 0.42 9.99
CA VAL A 21 -16.50 0.56 9.65
C VAL A 21 -16.70 1.10 8.24
N GLU A 22 -15.96 2.13 7.83
CA GLU A 22 -16.04 2.69 6.48
C GLU A 22 -15.59 1.68 5.42
N LEU A 23 -14.53 0.94 5.69
CA LEU A 23 -14.03 -0.18 4.90
C LEU A 23 -15.10 -1.28 4.76
N SER A 24 -15.86 -1.58 5.82
CA SER A 24 -16.91 -2.61 5.79
C SER A 24 -18.14 -2.22 4.93
N LYS A 25 -18.38 -0.92 4.74
CA LYS A 25 -19.52 -0.38 3.96
C LYS A 25 -19.22 -0.26 2.47
N ASN A 26 -17.94 -0.07 2.11
CA ASN A 26 -17.50 0.07 0.72
C ASN A 26 -17.22 -1.30 0.09
N ARG A 27 -18.07 -1.72 -0.86
CA ARG A 27 -17.83 -2.94 -1.68
C ARG A 27 -16.91 -2.69 -2.89
N ASP A 28 -16.46 -1.46 -3.07
CA ASP A 28 -15.59 -1.06 -4.18
C ASP A 28 -14.12 -1.28 -3.77
N MET A 29 -13.53 -2.38 -4.24
CA MET A 29 -12.17 -2.80 -3.90
C MET A 29 -11.11 -1.72 -4.23
N PRO A 30 -11.11 -1.08 -5.41
CA PRO A 30 -10.23 0.06 -5.69
C PRO A 30 -10.28 1.17 -4.63
N VAL A 31 -11.48 1.60 -4.22
CA VAL A 31 -11.67 2.65 -3.21
C VAL A 31 -11.14 2.19 -1.86
N LEU A 32 -11.45 0.96 -1.48
CA LEU A 32 -11.01 0.34 -0.23
C LEU A 32 -9.47 0.31 -0.12
N LEU A 33 -8.80 -0.20 -1.15
CA LEU A 33 -7.36 -0.36 -1.18
C LEU A 33 -6.63 0.98 -1.17
N GLU A 34 -7.16 1.99 -1.87
CA GLU A 34 -6.60 3.33 -1.82
C GLU A 34 -6.78 3.97 -0.45
N HIS A 35 -7.94 3.80 0.17
CA HIS A 35 -8.21 4.32 1.51
C HIS A 35 -7.20 3.71 2.51
N ILE A 36 -7.03 2.39 2.52
CA ILE A 36 -6.07 1.71 3.39
C ILE A 36 -4.65 2.27 3.19
N LEU A 37 -4.22 2.44 1.93
CA LEU A 37 -2.88 2.95 1.64
C LEU A 37 -2.68 4.39 2.16
N ARG A 38 -3.66 5.26 1.96
CA ARG A 38 -3.61 6.66 2.41
C ARG A 38 -3.57 6.76 3.94
N VAL A 39 -4.35 5.95 4.62
CA VAL A 39 -4.35 5.85 6.09
C VAL A 39 -3.03 5.36 6.61
N ALA A 40 -2.50 4.26 6.06
CA ALA A 40 -1.22 3.71 6.47
C ALA A 40 -0.11 4.76 6.30
N LYS A 41 -0.06 5.42 5.14
CA LYS A 41 0.87 6.52 4.86
C LYS A 41 0.78 7.65 5.89
N ALA A 42 -0.45 8.08 6.22
CA ALA A 42 -0.68 9.14 7.22
C ALA A 42 -0.24 8.71 8.62
N MET A 43 -0.62 7.50 9.06
CA MET A 43 -0.26 6.97 10.38
C MET A 43 1.25 6.81 10.57
N THR A 44 1.98 6.44 9.51
CA THR A 44 3.44 6.29 9.54
C THR A 44 4.19 7.58 9.24
N HIS A 45 3.50 8.69 8.98
CA HIS A 45 4.10 9.96 8.51
C HIS A 45 5.00 9.75 7.28
N ALA A 46 4.61 8.86 6.39
CA ALA A 46 5.38 8.56 5.18
C ALA A 46 5.08 9.56 4.07
N ASP A 47 6.10 9.88 3.26
CA ASP A 47 5.97 10.71 2.07
C ASP A 47 5.27 10.00 0.90
N GLY A 48 5.33 8.66 0.88
CA GLY A 48 4.70 7.85 -0.16
C GLY A 48 4.29 6.46 0.29
N GLY A 49 3.61 5.76 -0.59
CA GLY A 49 3.09 4.41 -0.37
C GLY A 49 2.82 3.72 -1.69
N THR A 50 3.03 2.40 -1.72
CA THR A 50 2.75 1.57 -2.90
C THR A 50 1.94 0.36 -2.50
N LEU A 51 1.00 -0.05 -3.36
CA LEU A 51 0.21 -1.26 -3.21
C LEU A 51 0.43 -2.14 -4.42
N TYR A 52 0.77 -3.40 -4.18
CA TYR A 52 1.10 -4.38 -5.20
C TYR A 52 0.03 -5.46 -5.26
N ARG A 53 -0.15 -6.05 -6.43
CA ARG A 53 -0.90 -7.29 -6.63
C ARG A 53 -0.01 -8.30 -7.35
N ILE A 54 -0.05 -9.54 -6.89
CA ILE A 54 0.60 -10.65 -7.57
C ILE A 54 -0.13 -10.87 -8.90
N SER A 55 0.63 -11.04 -9.98
CA SER A 55 0.11 -11.40 -11.30
C SER A 55 -0.57 -12.78 -11.29
N GLU A 56 -1.45 -13.05 -12.26
CA GLU A 56 -2.20 -14.32 -12.32
C GLU A 56 -1.28 -15.55 -12.43
N ASP A 57 -0.16 -15.41 -13.13
CA ASP A 57 0.89 -16.43 -13.27
C ASP A 57 1.82 -16.54 -12.04
N LYS A 58 1.63 -15.68 -11.04
CA LYS A 58 2.43 -15.57 -9.81
C LYS A 58 3.93 -15.37 -10.04
N GLN A 59 4.30 -14.82 -11.19
CA GLN A 59 5.70 -14.53 -11.52
C GLN A 59 6.09 -13.08 -11.18
N PHE A 60 5.13 -12.18 -11.03
CA PHE A 60 5.37 -10.76 -10.88
C PHE A 60 4.55 -10.11 -9.77
N LEU A 61 5.09 -9.06 -9.17
CA LEU A 61 4.37 -8.06 -8.41
C LEU A 61 4.10 -6.86 -9.30
N CYS A 62 2.82 -6.66 -9.60
CA CYS A 62 2.35 -5.53 -10.37
C CYS A 62 1.94 -4.39 -9.43
N PHE A 63 2.42 -3.19 -9.70
CA PHE A 63 1.94 -1.99 -9.03
C PHE A 63 0.45 -1.81 -9.32
N HIS A 64 -0.34 -1.56 -8.28
CA HIS A 64 -1.77 -1.27 -8.37
C HIS A 64 -2.10 0.14 -7.90
N ILE A 65 -1.35 0.67 -6.94
CA ILE A 65 -1.42 2.07 -6.48
C ILE A 65 0.01 2.53 -6.17
N SER A 66 0.37 3.74 -6.59
CA SER A 66 1.66 4.38 -6.29
C SER A 66 1.41 5.85 -5.97
N ILE A 67 1.66 6.25 -4.72
CA ILE A 67 1.51 7.62 -4.25
C ILE A 67 2.83 8.13 -3.68
N ASN A 68 3.21 9.36 -4.03
CA ASN A 68 4.32 10.09 -3.44
C ASN A 68 4.05 11.59 -3.51
N ASP A 69 3.99 12.25 -2.36
CA ASP A 69 3.60 13.65 -2.26
C ASP A 69 4.72 14.56 -2.77
N SER A 70 5.97 14.33 -2.34
CA SER A 70 7.13 15.15 -2.74
C SER A 70 7.41 15.13 -4.25
N LEU A 71 7.11 14.02 -4.93
CA LEU A 71 7.24 13.85 -6.37
C LEU A 71 5.96 14.21 -7.14
N ASN A 72 4.89 14.61 -6.44
CA ASN A 72 3.57 14.86 -7.00
C ASN A 72 3.07 13.70 -7.88
N MET A 73 3.30 12.47 -7.42
CA MET A 73 3.01 11.24 -8.14
C MET A 73 1.78 10.56 -7.52
N TYR A 74 0.75 10.37 -8.34
CA TYR A 74 -0.46 9.62 -8.00
C TYR A 74 -0.86 8.75 -9.19
N GLN A 75 -0.55 7.46 -9.12
CA GLN A 75 -0.78 6.49 -10.19
C GLN A 75 -1.60 5.30 -9.69
N GLY A 76 -2.50 4.79 -10.52
CA GLY A 76 -3.39 3.69 -10.17
C GLY A 76 -4.49 4.08 -9.18
N GLY A 77 -5.08 3.08 -8.53
CA GLY A 77 -6.21 3.27 -7.60
C GLY A 77 -7.41 3.98 -8.27
N ILE A 78 -8.05 4.86 -7.51
CA ILE A 78 -9.21 5.64 -7.95
C ILE A 78 -8.83 6.78 -8.90
N SER A 79 -7.55 7.18 -8.93
CA SER A 79 -7.07 8.25 -9.82
C SER A 79 -7.22 7.87 -11.30
N GLY A 80 -7.22 6.56 -11.60
CA GLY A 80 -7.25 6.02 -12.96
C GLY A 80 -6.01 6.35 -13.80
N GLN A 81 -5.02 7.05 -13.23
CA GLN A 81 -3.78 7.36 -13.93
C GLN A 81 -3.01 6.06 -14.21
N PRO A 82 -2.48 5.89 -15.43
CA PRO A 82 -1.73 4.69 -15.78
C PRO A 82 -0.48 4.59 -14.90
N ILE A 83 -0.14 3.35 -14.52
CA ILE A 83 1.10 3.07 -13.81
C ILE A 83 2.16 2.75 -14.84
N GLU A 84 3.17 3.62 -14.93
CA GLU A 84 4.29 3.48 -15.86
C GLU A 84 5.48 2.70 -15.26
N ILE A 85 5.34 2.27 -14.00
CA ILE A 85 6.38 1.54 -13.28
C ILE A 85 6.34 0.06 -13.69
N PRO A 86 7.47 -0.53 -14.14
CA PRO A 86 7.50 -1.93 -14.55
C PRO A 86 7.20 -2.86 -13.38
N PRO A 87 6.56 -4.03 -13.64
CA PRO A 87 6.31 -5.03 -12.61
C PRO A 87 7.63 -5.61 -12.09
N ILE A 88 7.64 -6.02 -10.82
CA ILE A 88 8.80 -6.58 -10.15
C ILE A 88 8.76 -8.11 -10.29
N PRO A 89 9.77 -8.77 -10.87
CA PRO A 89 9.82 -10.23 -10.90
C PRO A 89 9.97 -10.79 -9.47
N LEU A 90 9.22 -11.86 -9.18
CA LEU A 90 9.31 -12.63 -7.93
C LEU A 90 10.40 -13.70 -7.98
N TYR A 91 10.79 -14.12 -9.19
CA TYR A 91 11.82 -15.12 -9.44
C TYR A 91 12.83 -14.58 -10.45
N ASP A 92 14.09 -14.99 -10.30
CA ASP A 92 15.15 -14.69 -11.26
C ASP A 92 15.14 -15.64 -12.47
N GLU A 93 16.08 -15.44 -13.39
CA GLU A 93 16.24 -16.24 -14.61
C GLU A 93 16.56 -17.73 -14.35
N TYR A 94 17.02 -18.05 -13.14
CA TYR A 94 17.33 -19.42 -12.70
C TYR A 94 16.19 -20.04 -11.88
N GLY A 95 15.07 -19.32 -11.69
CA GLY A 95 13.91 -19.76 -10.92
C GLY A 95 14.04 -19.60 -9.41
N ALA A 96 15.09 -18.93 -8.92
CA ALA A 96 15.25 -18.63 -7.50
C ALA A 96 14.47 -17.36 -7.12
N LYS A 97 14.04 -17.26 -5.85
CA LYS A 97 13.29 -16.08 -5.38
C LYS A 97 14.13 -14.80 -5.49
N THR A 98 13.53 -13.72 -5.96
CA THR A 98 14.18 -12.40 -6.04
C THR A 98 14.36 -11.81 -4.65
N LEU A 99 15.62 -11.70 -4.21
CA LEU A 99 15.99 -11.12 -2.90
C LEU A 99 16.53 -9.67 -3.01
N SER A 100 16.67 -9.15 -4.22
CA SER A 100 17.20 -7.79 -4.48
C SER A 100 16.16 -6.69 -4.27
N SER A 101 14.87 -7.03 -4.18
CA SER A 101 13.76 -6.11 -3.92
C SER A 101 13.09 -6.48 -2.60
N VAL A 102 12.98 -5.50 -1.70
CA VAL A 102 12.26 -5.67 -0.42
C VAL A 102 10.80 -6.05 -0.66
N ALA A 103 10.18 -5.49 -1.70
CA ALA A 103 8.79 -5.80 -2.06
C ALA A 103 8.66 -7.25 -2.56
N ALA A 104 9.57 -7.72 -3.40
CA ALA A 104 9.59 -9.11 -3.87
C ALA A 104 9.84 -10.11 -2.72
N TYR A 105 10.73 -9.75 -1.80
CA TYR A 105 11.04 -10.57 -0.63
C TYR A 105 9.85 -10.74 0.33
N ALA A 106 9.03 -9.71 0.49
CA ALA A 106 7.90 -9.68 1.42
C ALA A 106 6.61 -10.36 0.90
N ALA A 107 6.59 -10.78 -0.38
CA ALA A 107 5.42 -11.33 -1.06
C ALA A 107 5.26 -12.86 -0.96
#